data_AF-A0A529NAS1-F1
#
_entry.id   AF-A0A529NAS1-F1
#
_cell.length_a   1.000
_cell.length_b   1.000
_cell.length_c   1.000
_cell.angle_alpha   90.00
_cell.angle_beta   90.00
_cell.angle_gamma   90.00
#
_symmetry.space_group_name_H-M   'P 1'
#
loop_
_entity.id
_entity.type
_entity.pdbx_description
1 polymer ?
#
loop_
_entity_poly.entity_id
_entity_poly.type
_entity_poly.pdbx_seq_one_letter_code
_entity_poly.pdbx_strand_id
1 'polypeptide(L)'
;MEQKVEKRQRISTLGQIGLQQFAPYLMNRIMGRYNATLRDDFRKQGLTIPQVRTLAVLSVTDGVTVNDLSVYTVIEQSTLSRTLDTLEGQGFVRREQGVTDSR
;
A
#
# COMPACT_ATOMS: atom_id res chain seq x y z
N MET A 1 -24.81 15.83 -46.70
CA MET A 1 -25.31 14.75 -45.83
C MET A 1 -24.12 13.93 -45.40
N GLU A 2 -23.86 13.86 -44.09
CA GLU A 2 -23.23 12.76 -43.35
C GLU A 2 -22.77 13.30 -41.99
N GLN A 3 -23.69 13.30 -41.02
CA GLN A 3 -23.35 13.53 -39.62
C GLN A 3 -22.70 12.25 -39.08
N LYS A 4 -21.41 12.32 -38.80
CA LYS A 4 -20.63 11.28 -38.14
C LYS A 4 -21.14 11.14 -36.70
N VAL A 5 -22.00 10.16 -36.45
CA VAL A 5 -22.53 9.88 -35.11
C VAL A 5 -21.37 9.42 -34.22
N GLU A 6 -20.91 10.34 -33.37
CA GLU A 6 -19.94 10.07 -32.32
C GLU A 6 -20.53 9.05 -31.35
N LYS A 7 -20.05 7.81 -31.42
CA LYS A 7 -20.58 6.67 -30.66
C LYS A 7 -20.19 6.84 -29.19
N ARG A 8 -20.99 7.62 -28.45
CA ARG A 8 -20.84 7.82 -27.00
C ARG A 8 -20.72 6.46 -26.34
N GLN A 9 -19.53 6.12 -25.86
CA GLN A 9 -19.25 4.86 -25.17
C GLN A 9 -20.26 4.74 -24.03
N ARG A 10 -21.21 3.80 -24.12
CA ARG A 10 -22.14 3.52 -23.03
C ARG A 10 -21.31 3.00 -21.86
N ILE A 11 -21.11 3.83 -20.85
CA ILE A 11 -20.53 3.41 -19.57
C ILE A 11 -21.49 2.34 -19.02
N SER A 12 -21.06 1.09 -19.02
CA SER A 12 -21.82 0.00 -18.43
C SER A 12 -21.77 0.13 -16.92
N THR A 13 -22.91 -0.03 -16.24
CA THR A 13 -22.95 0.09 -14.77
C THR A 13 -22.26 -1.12 -14.12
N LEU A 14 -21.81 -0.99 -12.86
CA LEU A 14 -21.19 -2.10 -12.14
C LEU A 14 -22.11 -3.33 -12.06
N GLY A 15 -23.43 -3.12 -11.94
CA GLY A 15 -24.42 -4.19 -11.96
C GLY A 15 -24.51 -4.92 -13.31
N GLN A 16 -24.18 -4.25 -14.42
CA GLN A 16 -24.18 -4.85 -15.77
C GLN A 16 -22.86 -5.56 -16.09
N ILE A 17 -21.73 -5.02 -15.63
CA ILE A 17 -20.39 -5.60 -15.81
C ILE A 17 -20.22 -6.84 -14.92
N GLY A 18 -20.78 -6.80 -13.71
CA GLY A 18 -20.61 -7.84 -12.70
C GLY A 18 -19.25 -7.76 -12.01
N LEU A 19 -19.20 -8.19 -10.74
CA LEU A 19 -18.00 -8.06 -9.90
C LEU A 19 -16.78 -8.83 -10.45
N GLN A 20 -17.02 -9.93 -11.17
CA GLN A 20 -15.97 -10.76 -11.76
C GLN A 20 -15.26 -10.10 -12.96
N GLN A 21 -15.81 -9.01 -13.50
CA GLN A 21 -15.19 -8.23 -14.57
C GLN A 21 -14.74 -6.85 -14.09
N PHE A 22 -14.80 -6.59 -12.78
CA PHE A 22 -14.39 -5.33 -12.19
C PHE A 22 -13.06 -5.47 -11.44
N ALA A 23 -11.97 -5.12 -12.11
CA ALA A 23 -10.61 -5.32 -11.62
C ALA A 23 -10.36 -4.75 -10.20
N PRO A 24 -10.81 -3.52 -9.85
CA PRO A 24 -10.62 -3.00 -8.48
C PRO A 24 -11.24 -3.88 -7.40
N TYR A 25 -12.42 -4.45 -7.64
CA TYR A 25 -13.03 -5.39 -6.70
C TYR A 25 -12.21 -6.67 -6.57
N LEU A 26 -11.76 -7.25 -7.68
CA LEU A 26 -10.95 -8.46 -7.67
C LEU A 26 -9.61 -8.23 -6.94
N MET A 27 -8.95 -7.11 -7.22
CA MET A 27 -7.70 -6.72 -6.54
C MET A 27 -7.92 -6.58 -5.04
N ASN A 28 -8.96 -5.83 -4.61
CA ASN A 28 -9.28 -5.68 -3.20
C ASN A 28 -9.61 -7.03 -2.52
N ARG A 29 -10.32 -7.92 -3.23
CA ARG A 29 -10.66 -9.25 -2.71
C ARG A 29 -9.42 -10.14 -2.56
N ILE A 30 -8.53 -10.15 -3.54
CA ILE A 30 -7.28 -10.93 -3.49
C ILE A 30 -6.39 -10.40 -2.36
N MET A 31 -6.14 -9.09 -2.35
CA MET A 31 -5.30 -8.46 -1.34
C MET A 31 -5.88 -8.62 0.06
N GLY A 32 -7.19 -8.47 0.22
CA GLY A 32 -7.88 -8.67 1.50
C GLY A 32 -7.68 -10.09 2.05
N ARG A 33 -7.86 -11.11 1.20
CA ARG A 33 -7.64 -12.52 1.58
C ARG A 33 -6.18 -12.80 1.91
N TYR A 34 -5.26 -12.35 1.07
CA TYR A 34 -3.82 -12.52 1.29
C TYR A 34 -3.39 -11.91 2.63
N ASN A 35 -3.77 -10.64 2.88
CA ASN A 35 -3.45 -9.97 4.15
C ASN A 35 -4.11 -10.65 5.35
N ALA A 36 -5.32 -11.23 5.19
CA ALA A 36 -5.99 -11.95 6.27
C ALA A 36 -5.25 -13.23 6.65
N THR A 37 -4.80 -14.02 5.66
CA THR A 37 -4.04 -15.26 5.89
C THR A 37 -2.73 -14.98 6.62
N LEU A 38 -1.98 -13.96 6.20
CA LEU A 38 -0.68 -13.67 6.81
C LEU A 38 -0.76 -12.95 8.16
N ARG A 39 -1.90 -12.32 8.47
CA ARG A 39 -2.08 -11.54 9.70
C ARG A 39 -1.82 -12.36 10.95
N ASP A 40 -2.31 -13.59 10.98
CA ASP A 40 -2.19 -14.44 12.17
C ASP A 40 -0.75 -14.89 12.40
N ASP A 41 -0.01 -15.13 11.31
CA ASP A 41 1.40 -15.51 11.40
C ASP A 41 2.29 -14.34 11.84
N PHE A 42 2.06 -13.14 11.31
CA PHE A 42 2.79 -11.96 11.76
C PHE A 42 2.44 -11.57 13.20
N ARG A 43 1.19 -11.75 13.61
CA ARG A 43 0.78 -11.53 15.00
C ARG A 43 1.52 -12.43 15.98
N LYS A 44 1.77 -13.70 15.62
CA LYS A 44 2.60 -14.60 16.45
C LYS A 44 4.04 -14.09 16.63
N GLN A 45 4.53 -13.28 15.69
CA GLN A 45 5.83 -12.64 15.74
C GLN A 45 5.79 -11.23 16.37
N GLY A 46 4.63 -10.80 16.88
CA GLY A 46 4.47 -9.47 17.47
C GLY A 46 4.41 -8.33 16.45
N LEU A 47 4.19 -8.63 15.17
CA LEU A 47 4.20 -7.67 14.07
C LEU A 47 2.79 -7.42 13.50
N THR A 48 2.55 -6.18 13.11
CA THR A 48 1.35 -5.73 12.42
C THR A 48 1.58 -5.66 10.90
N ILE A 49 0.51 -5.63 10.11
CA ILE A 49 0.62 -5.51 8.64
C ILE A 49 1.38 -4.24 8.21
N PRO A 50 1.13 -3.05 8.79
CA PRO A 50 1.95 -1.87 8.51
C PRO A 50 3.44 -2.11 8.75
N GLN A 51 3.80 -2.68 9.91
CA GLN A 51 5.19 -2.96 10.27
C GLN A 51 5.85 -3.91 9.27
N VAL A 52 5.19 -5.01 8.92
CA VAL A 52 5.73 -5.96 7.95
C VAL A 52 5.89 -5.35 6.57
N ARG A 53 4.93 -4.55 6.10
CA ARG A 53 5.05 -3.86 4.81
C ARG A 53 6.21 -2.89 4.80
N THR A 54 6.39 -2.13 5.87
CA THR A 54 7.53 -1.22 6.04
C THR A 54 8.84 -1.99 5.96
N LEU A 55 8.98 -3.09 6.72
CA LEU A 55 10.18 -3.94 6.69
C LEU A 55 10.41 -4.60 5.32
N ALA A 56 9.35 -5.01 4.62
CA ALA A 56 9.44 -5.63 3.30
C ALA A 56 9.90 -4.65 2.21
N VAL A 57 9.57 -3.36 2.33
CA VAL A 57 10.11 -2.33 1.43
C VAL A 57 11.56 -2.03 1.77
N LEU A 58 11.87 -1.86 3.06
CA LEU A 58 13.22 -1.55 3.54
C LEU A 58 14.22 -2.70 3.31
N SER A 59 13.76 -3.95 3.20
CA SER A 59 14.62 -5.09 2.87
C SER A 59 15.08 -5.10 1.41
N VAL A 60 14.42 -4.33 0.53
CA VAL A 60 14.74 -4.22 -0.89
C VAL A 60 15.44 -2.90 -1.19
N THR A 61 14.99 -1.81 -0.56
CA THR A 61 15.50 -0.46 -0.79
C THR A 61 15.80 0.19 0.55
N ASP A 62 17.08 0.47 0.81
CA ASP A 62 17.53 1.18 2.01
C ASP A 62 17.68 2.68 1.77
N GLY A 63 17.78 3.48 2.84
CA GLY A 63 18.03 4.92 2.76
C GLY A 63 16.87 5.74 2.16
N VAL A 64 15.64 5.23 2.26
CA VAL A 64 14.45 5.84 1.67
C VAL A 64 13.87 6.91 2.59
N THR A 65 13.42 8.04 2.02
CA THR A 65 12.72 9.06 2.81
C THR A 65 11.39 8.54 3.35
N VAL A 66 10.92 9.09 4.48
CA VAL A 66 9.61 8.73 5.05
C VAL A 66 8.47 8.98 4.05
N ASN A 67 8.59 10.04 3.23
CA ASN A 67 7.60 10.36 2.21
C ASN A 67 7.52 9.28 1.13
N ASP A 68 8.65 8.89 0.56
CA ASP A 68 8.69 7.86 -0.49
C ASP A 68 8.29 6.49 0.07
N LEU A 69 8.72 6.18 1.29
CA LEU A 69 8.33 4.96 1.99
C LEU A 69 6.80 4.90 2.21
N SER A 70 6.12 6.03 2.43
CA SER A 70 4.66 6.10 2.53
C SER A 70 3.96 5.72 1.22
N VAL A 71 4.53 6.13 0.09
CA VAL A 71 4.04 5.80 -1.25
C VAL A 71 4.24 4.30 -1.53
N TYR A 72 5.44 3.78 -1.28
CA TYR A 72 5.76 2.37 -1.56
C TYR A 72 4.98 1.39 -0.68
N THR A 73 4.79 1.72 0.59
CA THR A 73 4.06 0.86 1.54
C THR A 73 2.55 0.99 1.41
N VAL A 74 2.07 2.03 0.72
CA VAL A 74 0.66 2.43 0.65
C VAL A 74 0.10 2.66 2.07
N ILE A 75 0.87 3.37 2.89
CA ILE A 75 0.54 3.72 4.28
C ILE A 75 0.55 5.23 4.39
N GLU A 76 -0.51 5.80 4.98
CA GLU A 76 -0.59 7.22 5.25
C GLU A 76 0.53 7.68 6.19
N GLN A 77 1.12 8.85 5.91
CA GLN A 77 2.38 9.27 6.51
C GLN A 77 2.34 9.35 8.04
N SER A 78 1.24 9.81 8.65
CA SER A 78 1.14 9.84 10.12
C SER A 78 1.15 8.43 10.71
N THR A 79 0.52 7.47 10.04
CA THR A 79 0.52 6.05 10.42
C THR A 79 1.87 5.41 10.20
N LEU A 80 2.55 5.74 9.10
CA LEU A 80 3.91 5.26 8.84
C LEU A 80 4.90 5.78 9.88
N SER A 81 4.80 7.06 10.29
CA SER A 81 5.67 7.62 11.34
C SER A 81 5.57 6.82 12.63
N ARG A 82 4.34 6.58 13.13
CA ARG A 82 4.12 5.76 14.34
C ARG A 82 4.61 4.32 14.18
N THR A 83 4.48 3.77 12.97
CA THR A 83 4.98 2.44 12.63
C THR A 83 6.51 2.39 12.73
N LEU A 84 7.19 3.40 12.18
CA LEU A 84 8.65 3.54 12.25
C LEU A 84 9.14 3.74 13.69
N ASP A 85 8.45 4.57 14.48
CA ASP A 85 8.79 4.76 15.91
C ASP A 85 8.77 3.42 16.67
N THR A 86 7.75 2.59 16.40
CA THR A 86 7.64 1.27 17.03
C THR A 86 8.72 0.31 16.54
N LEU A 87 8.99 0.29 15.23
CA LEU A 87 10.02 -0.59 14.65
C LEU A 87 11.44 -0.20 15.11
N GLU A 88 11.71 1.09 15.28
CA GLU A 88 12.99 1.59 15.80
C GLU A 88 13.14 1.21 17.28
N GLY A 89 12.08 1.36 18.08
CA GLY A 89 12.05 0.89 19.47
C GLY A 89 12.24 -0.63 19.60
N GLN A 90 11.87 -1.41 18.58
CA GLN A 90 12.12 -2.85 18.49
C GLN A 90 13.51 -3.19 17.94
N GLY A 91 14.28 -2.20 17.47
CA GLY A 91 15.60 -2.39 16.87
C GLY A 91 15.60 -2.95 15.45
N PHE A 92 14.45 -2.93 14.74
CA PHE A 92 14.35 -3.43 13.37
C PHE A 92 14.73 -2.41 12.30
N VAL A 93 14.63 -1.12 12.61
CA VAL A 93 14.99 -0.03 11.69
C VAL A 93 15.79 1.03 12.44
N ARG A 94 16.52 1.86 11.69
CA ARG A 94 17.23 3.04 12.20
C ARG A 94 16.90 4.23 11.32
N ARG A 95 16.63 5.40 11.93
CA ARG A 95 16.52 6.66 11.20
C ARG A 95 17.85 7.42 11.23
N GLU A 96 18.19 8.01 10.10
CA GLU A 96 19.36 8.89 9.96
C GLU A 96 18.91 10.22 9.39
N GLN A 97 19.57 11.31 9.79
CA GLN A 97 19.34 12.61 9.16
C GLN A 97 19.84 12.55 7.72
N GLY A 98 18.99 12.90 6.77
CA GLY A 98 19.37 12.95 5.37
C GLY A 98 20.44 14.02 5.14
N VAL A 99 21.42 13.74 4.28
CA VAL A 99 22.51 14.68 3.93
C VAL A 99 21.98 16.01 3.35
N THR A 100 20.75 16.00 2.84
CA THR A 100 20.03 17.16 2.29
C THR A 100 18.98 17.77 3.22
N ASP A 101 18.78 17.22 4.43
CA ASP A 101 17.75 17.70 5.35
C ASP A 101 18.38 18.55 6.46
N SER A 102 18.50 19.85 6.17
CA SER A 102 19.00 20.86 7.10
C SER A 102 17.90 21.35 8.06
N ARG A 103 17.17 20.44 8.73
CA ARG A 103 16.21 20.77 9.80
C ARG A 103 16.10 19.71 10.88
#